data_AF-A0A820NYD9-F1
#
_entry.id   AF-A0A820NYD9-F1
#
_cell.length_a   1.000
_cell.length_b   1.000
_cell.length_c   1.000
_cell.angle_alpha   90.00
_cell.angle_beta   90.00
_cell.angle_gamma   90.00
#
_symmetry.space_group_name_H-M   'P 1'
#
loop_
_entity.id
_entity.type
_entity.pdbx_description
1 polymer ?
#
loop_
_entity_poly.entity_id
_entity_poly.type
_entity_poly.pdbx_seq_one_letter_code
_entity_poly.pdbx_strand_id
1 'polypeptide(L)'
;MHEIGLFQEIVIGEIPCLYGLVMMDMKFVDQITIPSKLGKGLLRRIPEVFDCWFESGSMPYAQVHYPIDGRRTFTDTFPADFIAEGIDQTRGWFYTLLVISTTLFDQPPLKNLIV
;
A
#
# COMPACT_ATOMS: atom_id res chain seq x y z
N MET A 1 -8.91 -7.86 -17.28
CA MET A 1 -7.71 -7.51 -16.50
C MET A 1 -7.23 -6.17 -17.07
N HIS A 2 -7.64 -5.05 -16.47
CA HIS A 2 -7.26 -3.73 -16.99
C HIS A 2 -5.77 -3.52 -16.72
N GLU A 3 -4.99 -3.35 -17.78
CA GLU A 3 -3.62 -2.87 -17.71
C GLU A 3 -3.58 -1.57 -16.91
N ILE A 4 -2.92 -1.60 -15.76
CA ILE A 4 -2.48 -0.40 -15.05
C ILE A 4 -1.49 0.32 -15.97
N GLY A 5 -2.01 1.30 -16.71
CA GLY A 5 -1.21 2.07 -17.67
C GLY A 5 0.05 2.61 -17.02
N LEU A 6 1.19 2.35 -17.66
CA LEU A 6 2.48 2.91 -17.27
C LEU A 6 2.37 4.43 -17.07
N PHE A 7 3.02 4.92 -16.02
CA PHE A 7 3.14 6.32 -15.58
C PHE A 7 3.83 7.25 -16.62
N GLN A 8 3.34 7.33 -17.86
CA GLN A 8 4.03 8.02 -18.95
C GLN A 8 3.80 9.54 -19.06
N GLU A 9 2.90 10.14 -18.26
CA GLU A 9 2.59 11.58 -18.36
C GLU A 9 2.44 12.27 -17.00
N ILE A 10 3.34 12.01 -16.06
CA ILE A 10 3.46 12.86 -14.87
C ILE A 10 4.49 13.94 -15.18
N VAL A 11 4.08 15.21 -15.12
CA VAL A 11 5.02 16.33 -15.10
C VAL A 11 5.64 16.36 -13.71
N ILE A 12 6.70 15.59 -13.54
CA ILE A 12 7.46 15.49 -12.30
C ILE A 12 8.42 16.69 -12.28
N GLY A 13 8.13 17.69 -11.45
CA GLY A 13 9.18 18.63 -11.00
C GLY A 13 10.30 17.87 -10.29
N GLU A 14 11.45 18.49 -9.98
CA GLU A 14 12.59 17.81 -9.35
C GLU A 14 12.21 17.13 -8.01
N ILE A 15 11.78 15.87 -8.06
CA ILE A 15 11.55 15.06 -6.86
C ILE A 15 12.92 14.50 -6.45
N PRO A 16 13.40 14.78 -5.24
CA PRO A 16 14.64 14.21 -4.77
C PRO A 16 14.51 12.68 -4.74
N CYS A 17 15.46 12.05 -5.39
CA CYS A 17 15.61 10.60 -5.46
C CYS A 17 16.74 10.20 -4.50
N LEU A 18 16.46 9.31 -3.56
CA LEU A 18 17.47 8.76 -2.65
C LEU A 18 17.69 7.29 -3.03
N TYR A 19 18.92 6.93 -3.40
CA TYR A 19 19.30 5.58 -3.86
C TYR A 19 18.46 5.02 -5.04
N GLY A 20 17.96 5.86 -5.94
CA GLY A 20 17.12 5.41 -7.07
C GLY A 20 15.63 5.25 -6.71
N LEU A 21 15.25 5.48 -5.46
CA LEU A 21 13.87 5.50 -5.01
C LEU A 21 13.33 6.93 -5.02
N VAL A 22 12.21 7.12 -5.70
CA VAL A 22 11.44 8.37 -5.66
C VAL A 22 10.91 8.55 -4.24
N MET A 23 11.31 9.63 -3.57
CA MET A 23 10.81 9.90 -2.22
C MET A 23 9.38 10.42 -2.30
N MET A 24 8.44 9.61 -1.81
CA MET A 24 7.01 9.95 -1.73
C MET A 24 6.63 10.62 -0.40
N ASP A 25 7.44 11.58 0.05
CA ASP A 25 7.05 12.47 1.14
C ASP A 25 6.09 13.54 0.63
N MET A 26 5.13 13.95 1.46
CA MET A 26 4.12 14.94 1.09
C MET A 26 4.73 16.22 0.51
N LYS A 27 5.88 16.68 1.04
CA LYS A 27 6.55 17.91 0.56
C LYS A 27 6.86 17.87 -0.93
N PHE A 28 7.08 16.67 -1.49
CA PHE A 28 7.38 16.47 -2.90
C PHE A 28 6.12 16.10 -3.68
N VAL A 29 5.29 15.20 -3.15
CA VAL A 29 4.12 14.68 -3.88
C VAL A 29 3.00 15.72 -4.01
N ASP A 30 2.85 16.64 -3.06
CA ASP A 30 1.80 17.69 -3.08
C ASP A 30 1.95 18.66 -4.26
N GLN A 31 3.18 18.78 -4.79
CA GLN A 31 3.48 19.67 -5.92
C GLN A 31 3.12 19.04 -7.28
N ILE A 32 2.91 17.73 -7.33
CA ILE A 32 2.64 17.00 -8.56
C ILE A 32 1.24 17.34 -9.08
N THR A 33 1.14 17.61 -10.38
CA THR A 33 -0.14 17.81 -11.07
C THR A 33 -0.28 16.82 -12.23
N ILE A 34 -1.52 16.41 -12.49
CA ILE A 34 -1.83 15.45 -13.54
C ILE A 34 -2.87 16.07 -14.49
N PRO A 35 -2.62 16.14 -15.80
CA PRO A 35 -3.62 16.64 -16.75
C PRO A 35 -4.85 15.72 -16.78
N SER A 36 -6.04 16.29 -16.65
CA SER A 36 -7.28 15.53 -16.66
C SER A 36 -7.59 15.01 -18.06
N LYS A 37 -7.74 13.69 -18.18
CA LYS A 37 -8.26 13.04 -19.41
C LYS A 37 -9.73 13.36 -19.69
N LEU A 38 -10.46 13.93 -18.72
CA LEU A 38 -11.87 14.31 -18.84
C LEU A 38 -12.05 15.83 -19.01
N GLY A 39 -10.99 16.57 -19.33
CA GLY A 39 -11.05 18.00 -19.58
C GLY A 39 -11.27 18.86 -18.32
N LYS A 40 -11.07 18.31 -17.12
CA LYS A 40 -11.23 19.06 -15.85
C LYS A 40 -9.99 19.89 -15.46
N GLY A 41 -9.13 20.23 -16.43
CA GLY A 41 -7.88 20.95 -16.18
C GLY A 41 -6.83 20.09 -15.47
N LEU A 42 -6.01 20.72 -14.62
CA LEU A 42 -4.97 20.05 -13.84
C LEU A 42 -5.54 19.49 -12.53
N LEU A 43 -5.34 18.19 -12.31
CA LEU A 43 -5.71 17.48 -11.10
C LEU A 43 -4.57 17.55 -10.09
N ARG A 44 -4.93 17.62 -8.80
CA ARG A 44 -4.03 17.54 -7.65
C ARG A 44 -4.50 16.42 -6.73
N ARG A 45 -3.59 15.83 -5.97
CA ARG A 45 -3.98 14.87 -4.93
C ARG A 45 -4.79 15.57 -3.83
N ILE A 46 -5.60 14.80 -3.14
CA ILE A 46 -6.22 15.23 -1.89
C ILE A 46 -5.15 15.34 -0.79
N PRO A 47 -5.27 16.23 0.20
CA PRO A 47 -4.23 16.45 1.22
C PRO A 47 -4.12 15.34 2.26
N GLU A 48 -5.19 14.56 2.47
CA GLU A 48 -5.26 13.52 3.51
C GLU A 48 -4.17 12.46 3.34
N VAL A 49 -3.78 11.87 4.46
CA VAL A 49 -2.84 10.75 4.54
C VAL A 49 -3.55 9.51 5.07
N PHE A 50 -2.98 8.35 4.80
CA PHE A 50 -3.52 7.11 5.34
C PHE A 50 -3.36 7.05 6.86
N ASP A 51 -4.31 6.36 7.48
CA ASP A 51 -4.19 5.93 8.86
C ASP A 51 -3.09 4.87 8.99
N CYS A 52 -2.28 4.94 10.05
CA CYS A 52 -1.14 4.05 10.22
C CYS A 52 -1.56 2.58 10.37
N TRP A 53 -2.80 2.29 10.78
CA TRP A 53 -3.32 0.93 10.80
C TRP A 53 -3.58 0.35 9.42
N PHE A 54 -3.83 1.20 8.41
CA PHE A 54 -3.89 0.77 7.02
C PHE A 54 -2.50 0.35 6.53
N GLU A 55 -1.48 1.12 6.88
CA GLU A 55 -0.08 0.81 6.55
C GLU A 55 0.36 -0.51 7.22
N SER A 56 0.11 -0.66 8.54
CA SER A 56 0.48 -1.87 9.26
C SER A 56 -0.33 -3.09 8.82
N GLY A 57 -1.61 -2.93 8.51
CA GLY A 57 -2.44 -4.02 7.95
C GLY A 57 -2.05 -4.41 6.52
N SER A 58 -1.38 -3.52 5.78
CA SER A 58 -0.84 -3.80 4.44
C SER A 58 0.50 -4.56 4.47
N MET A 59 1.11 -4.70 5.65
CA MET A 59 2.44 -5.30 5.84
C MET A 59 2.65 -6.65 5.12
N PRO A 60 1.71 -7.62 5.09
CA PRO A 60 1.95 -8.92 4.49
C PRO A 60 2.43 -8.87 3.03
N TYR A 61 1.85 -7.98 2.21
CA TYR A 61 2.24 -7.83 0.81
C TYR A 61 3.21 -6.66 0.59
N ALA A 62 3.10 -5.60 1.39
CA ALA A 62 3.93 -4.40 1.23
C ALA A 62 5.41 -4.67 1.55
N GLN A 63 5.70 -5.49 2.56
CA GLN A 63 7.07 -5.78 3.00
C GLN A 63 7.94 -6.43 1.91
N VAL A 64 7.32 -7.14 0.96
CA VAL A 64 8.01 -7.83 -0.14
C VAL A 64 7.90 -7.09 -1.47
N HIS A 65 7.35 -5.87 -1.49
CA HIS A 65 7.12 -5.12 -2.72
C HIS A 65 6.19 -5.85 -3.72
N TYR A 66 5.18 -6.56 -3.20
CA TYR A 66 4.11 -7.12 -4.02
C TYR A 66 3.25 -5.97 -4.61
N PRO A 67 2.81 -6.04 -5.88
CA PRO A 67 2.93 -7.15 -6.84
C PRO A 67 4.12 -7.01 -7.81
N ILE A 68 5.08 -6.13 -7.55
CA ILE A 68 6.15 -5.82 -8.51
C ILE A 68 7.24 -6.90 -8.44
N ASP A 69 7.96 -7.00 -7.31
CA ASP A 69 9.09 -7.92 -7.19
C ASP A 69 8.77 -9.16 -6.32
N GLY A 70 7.95 -8.99 -5.27
CA GLY A 70 7.74 -10.01 -4.24
C GLY A 70 6.66 -11.05 -4.50
N ARG A 71 6.25 -11.29 -5.76
CA ARG A 71 5.12 -12.19 -6.05
C ARG A 71 5.30 -13.57 -5.45
N ARG A 72 6.44 -14.21 -5.71
CA ARG A 72 6.73 -15.56 -5.23
C ARG A 72 6.83 -15.61 -3.71
N THR A 73 7.58 -14.68 -3.12
CA THR A 73 7.73 -14.60 -1.67
C THR A 73 6.38 -14.43 -0.98
N PHE A 74 5.51 -13.58 -1.53
CA PHE A 74 4.16 -13.39 -0.99
C PHE A 74 3.33 -14.67 -1.09
N THR A 75 3.28 -15.31 -2.27
CA THR A 75 2.50 -16.54 -2.44
C THR A 75 3.00 -17.71 -1.58
N ASP A 76 4.30 -17.75 -1.30
CA ASP A 76 4.91 -18.82 -0.51
C ASP A 76 4.74 -18.61 1.01
N THR A 77 4.51 -17.36 1.45
CA THR A 77 4.45 -16.99 2.89
C THR A 77 3.06 -16.56 3.36
N PHE A 78 2.12 -16.33 2.45
CA PHE A 78 0.75 -15.91 2.76
C PHE A 78 -0.27 -17.04 2.51
N PRO A 79 -1.18 -17.33 3.46
CA PRO A 79 -1.34 -16.69 4.77
C PRO A 79 -0.31 -17.17 5.81
N ALA A 80 0.01 -16.30 6.76
CA ALA A 80 0.99 -16.59 7.80
C ALA A 80 0.54 -17.75 8.71
N ASP A 81 1.46 -18.58 9.17
CA ASP A 81 1.09 -19.69 10.06
C ASP A 81 0.71 -19.20 11.47
N PHE A 82 1.32 -18.11 11.94
CA PHE A 82 1.20 -17.66 13.32
C PHE A 82 1.50 -16.16 13.51
N ILE A 83 0.74 -15.49 14.38
CA ILE A 83 1.03 -14.15 14.93
C ILE A 83 0.71 -14.15 16.44
N ALA A 84 1.51 -13.46 17.24
CA ALA A 84 1.24 -13.20 18.65
C ALA A 84 1.49 -11.75 19.01
N GLU A 85 0.46 -11.07 19.50
CA GLU A 85 0.51 -9.69 20.00
C GLU A 85 -0.51 -9.52 21.13
N GLY A 86 -0.44 -8.40 21.87
CA GLY A 86 -1.33 -8.13 23.00
C GLY A 86 -2.82 -8.00 22.64
N ILE A 87 -3.69 -8.15 23.65
CA ILE A 87 -5.17 -8.06 23.55
C ILE A 87 -5.68 -6.76 22.94
N ASP A 88 -4.94 -5.66 23.10
CA ASP A 88 -5.24 -4.37 22.50
C ASP A 88 -5.27 -4.44 20.95
N GLN A 89 -4.54 -5.36 20.32
CA GLN A 89 -4.51 -5.52 18.87
C GLN A 89 -5.81 -6.04 18.26
N THR A 90 -6.73 -6.55 19.08
CA THR A 90 -8.09 -6.92 18.63
C THR A 90 -8.89 -5.75 18.06
N ARG A 91 -8.52 -4.50 18.42
CA ARG A 91 -9.10 -3.27 17.87
C ARG A 91 -8.10 -2.45 17.03
N GLY A 92 -6.94 -3.02 16.75
CA GLY A 92 -5.87 -2.42 15.96
C GLY A 92 -5.48 -3.36 14.83
N TRP A 93 -4.26 -3.89 14.90
CA TRP A 93 -3.63 -4.58 13.78
C TRP A 93 -4.36 -5.84 13.33
N PHE A 94 -4.89 -6.66 14.25
CA PHE A 94 -5.62 -7.88 13.85
C PHE A 94 -6.86 -7.55 13.02
N TYR A 95 -7.54 -6.45 13.35
CA TYR A 95 -8.70 -5.98 12.60
C TYR A 95 -8.31 -5.52 11.20
N THR A 96 -7.30 -4.66 11.06
CA THR A 96 -6.91 -4.14 9.75
C THR A 96 -6.27 -5.20 8.86
N LEU A 97 -5.48 -6.11 9.42
CA LEU A 97 -5.00 -7.30 8.71
C LEU A 97 -6.17 -8.08 8.10
N LEU A 98 -7.20 -8.40 8.90
CA LEU A 98 -8.33 -9.19 8.44
C LEU A 98 -9.12 -8.47 7.35
N VAL A 99 -9.43 -7.19 7.54
CA VAL A 99 -10.18 -6.38 6.57
C VAL A 99 -9.45 -6.30 5.23
N ILE A 100 -8.16 -5.96 5.24
CA ILE A 100 -7.37 -5.81 4.01
C ILE A 100 -7.21 -7.15 3.31
N SER A 101 -6.88 -8.20 4.06
CA SER A 101 -6.67 -9.55 3.54
C SER A 101 -7.91 -10.10 2.85
N THR A 102 -9.07 -10.00 3.50
CA THR A 102 -10.35 -10.47 2.95
C THR A 102 -10.76 -9.64 1.73
N THR A 103 -10.54 -8.32 1.76
CA THR A 103 -10.91 -7.42 0.65
C THR A 103 -10.04 -7.65 -0.60
N LEU A 104 -8.73 -7.86 -0.43
CA LEU A 104 -7.79 -7.97 -1.55
C LEU A 104 -7.57 -9.40 -2.04
N PHE A 105 -7.66 -10.39 -1.14
CA PHE A 105 -7.23 -11.77 -1.42
C PHE A 105 -8.27 -12.85 -1.07
N ASP A 106 -9.43 -12.47 -0.55
CA ASP A 106 -10.54 -13.38 -0.19
C ASP A 106 -10.10 -14.55 0.73
N GLN A 107 -9.18 -14.27 1.66
CA GLN A 107 -8.69 -15.25 2.63
C GLN A 107 -8.26 -14.57 3.94
N PRO A 108 -8.21 -15.28 5.08
CA PRO A 108 -7.68 -14.74 6.33
C PRO A 108 -6.16 -14.51 6.22
N PRO A 109 -5.61 -13.50 6.93
CA PRO A 109 -4.19 -13.17 6.82
C PRO A 109 -3.26 -14.16 7.54
N LEU A 110 -3.81 -14.97 8.45
CA LEU A 110 -3.08 -15.92 9.26
C LEU A 110 -3.93 -17.14 9.67
N LYS A 111 -3.26 -18.24 10.04
CA LYS A 111 -3.89 -19.50 10.45
C LYS A 111 -4.10 -19.60 11.96
N ASN A 112 -3.15 -19.12 12.77
CA ASN A 112 -3.20 -19.20 14.23
C ASN A 112 -2.84 -17.84 14.85
N LEU A 113 -3.52 -17.48 15.93
CA LEU A 113 -3.36 -16.20 16.63
C LEU A 113 -3.27 -16.45 18.14
N ILE A 114 -2.23 -15.92 18.79
CA ILE A 114 -2.14 -15.86 20.26
C ILE A 114 -2.32 -14.41 20.70
N VAL A 115 -3.07 -14.26 21.79
CA VAL A 115 -3.33 -12.99 22.48
C VAL A 115 -2.78 -13.05 23.89
#